data_AF-A0A3M7Q6C0-F1
#
_entry.id   AF-A0A3M7Q6C0-F1
#
_cell.length_a   1.000
_cell.length_b   1.000
_cell.length_c   1.000
_cell.angle_alpha   90.00
_cell.angle_beta   90.00
_cell.angle_gamma   90.00
#
_symmetry.space_group_name_H-M   'P 1'
#
loop_
_entity.id
_entity.type
_entity.pdbx_description
1 polymer ?
#
loop_
_entity_poly.entity_id
_entity_poly.type
_entity_poly.pdbx_seq_one_letter_code
_entity_poly.pdbx_strand_id
1 'polypeptide(L)'
;MNLGKNSELFVFNLYNPPNVLLNFEFFKTSRIFILGGNLNARTKQIGCVGENENGIILERIINELDFSVINDKRPTFNIFNNNYFEILDLFLVSSSLIDKITDFSVLNSQDMTSDHFPIEASISMGYQLENKSAAKRFKL
;
A
#
# COMPACT_ATOMS: atom_id res chain seq x y z
N MET A 1 11.58 14.88 -4.38
CA MET A 1 11.74 14.38 -5.76
C MET A 1 10.62 14.96 -6.63
N ASN A 2 10.94 15.56 -7.77
CA ASN A 2 9.94 15.92 -8.79
C ASN A 2 9.67 14.64 -9.57
N LEU A 3 8.45 14.10 -9.51
CA LEU A 3 8.04 13.02 -10.41
C LEU A 3 8.24 13.58 -11.83
N GLY A 4 9.17 12.99 -12.60
CA GLY A 4 9.46 13.43 -13.96
C GLY A 4 8.17 13.52 -14.78
N LYS A 5 8.16 14.34 -15.83
CA LYS A 5 6.99 14.71 -16.64
C LYS A 5 6.16 13.56 -17.24
N ASN A 6 6.51 12.29 -17.02
CA ASN A 6 5.79 11.09 -17.47
C ASN A 6 5.87 9.94 -16.44
N SER A 7 5.79 10.24 -15.14
CA SER A 7 5.82 9.20 -14.10
C SER A 7 4.45 8.50 -14.03
N GLU A 8 4.35 7.27 -14.52
CA GLU A 8 3.15 6.44 -14.33
C GLU A 8 3.11 5.90 -12.90
N LEU A 9 1.98 6.12 -12.21
CA LEU A 9 1.70 5.53 -10.91
C LEU A 9 0.89 4.25 -11.12
N PHE A 10 1.38 3.13 -10.60
CA PHE A 10 0.68 1.85 -10.64
C PHE A 10 -0.05 1.60 -9.33
N VAL A 11 -1.30 1.16 -9.40
CA VAL A 11 -2.07 0.76 -8.22
C VAL A 11 -2.40 -0.71 -8.35
N PHE A 12 -1.94 -1.51 -7.39
CA PHE A 12 -2.17 -2.94 -7.34
C PHE A 12 -3.04 -3.30 -6.13
N ASN A 13 -3.93 -4.26 -6.33
CA ASN A 13 -4.61 -4.97 -5.24
C ASN A 13 -4.11 -6.41 -5.23
N LEU A 14 -3.61 -6.90 -4.09
CA LEU A 14 -3.07 -8.25 -3.95
C LEU A 14 -3.76 -8.98 -2.81
N TYR A 15 -4.37 -10.13 -3.14
CA TYR A 15 -4.80 -11.12 -2.16
C TYR A 15 -3.85 -12.32 -2.21
N ASN A 16 -3.13 -12.56 -1.11
CA ASN A 16 -2.32 -13.77 -0.93
C ASN A 16 -3.05 -14.70 0.05
N PRO A 17 -3.53 -15.88 -0.36
CA PRO A 17 -4.22 -16.81 0.54
C PRO A 17 -3.33 -17.24 1.73
N PRO A 18 -3.90 -17.55 2.90
CA PRO A 18 -3.13 -17.85 4.12
C PRO A 18 -2.25 -19.10 4.01
N ASN A 19 -2.62 -20.04 3.14
CA ASN A 19 -1.90 -21.29 2.93
C ASN A 19 -1.00 -21.26 1.68
N VAL A 20 -0.77 -20.08 1.11
CA VAL A 20 0.10 -19.88 -0.05
C VAL A 20 1.27 -19.01 0.37
N LEU A 21 2.47 -19.45 0.01
CA LEU A 21 3.70 -18.72 0.28
C LEU A 21 3.78 -17.48 -0.61
N LEU A 22 4.07 -16.33 -0.02
CA LEU A 22 4.23 -15.07 -0.71
C LEU A 22 5.39 -15.18 -1.72
N ASN A 23 5.15 -14.82 -2.98
CA ASN A 23 6.19 -14.90 -4.01
C ASN A 23 7.04 -13.62 -4.02
N PHE A 24 8.24 -13.69 -3.45
CA PHE A 24 9.20 -12.57 -3.42
C PHE A 24 9.47 -11.95 -4.80
N GLU A 25 9.57 -12.76 -5.86
CA GLU A 25 9.91 -12.28 -7.21
C GLU A 25 8.81 -11.39 -7.80
N PHE A 26 7.56 -11.55 -7.37
CA PHE A 26 6.45 -10.69 -7.81
C PHE A 26 6.66 -9.22 -7.40
N PHE A 27 7.38 -8.98 -6.30
CA PHE A 27 7.61 -7.65 -5.76
C PHE A 27 8.83 -6.96 -6.38
N LYS A 28 9.63 -7.66 -7.20
CA LYS A 28 10.73 -7.04 -7.92
C LYS A 28 10.21 -6.19 -9.08
N THR A 29 10.18 -4.88 -8.88
CA THR A 29 9.74 -3.92 -9.89
C THR A 29 10.55 -2.62 -9.78
N SER A 30 10.77 -1.95 -10.90
CA SER A 30 11.34 -0.59 -10.97
C SER A 30 10.28 0.49 -11.13
N ARG A 31 8.99 0.12 -11.08
CA ARG A 31 7.86 1.04 -11.23
C ARG A 31 7.58 1.77 -9.92
N ILE A 32 6.98 2.95 -10.03
CA ILE A 32 6.39 3.66 -8.90
C ILE A 32 4.99 3.08 -8.67
N PHE A 33 4.72 2.56 -7.47
CA PHE A 33 3.48 1.86 -7.19
C PHE A 33 2.91 2.14 -5.79
N ILE A 34 1.63 1.87 -5.67
CA ILE A 34 0.89 1.60 -4.43
C ILE A 34 0.35 0.18 -4.54
N LEU A 35 0.57 -0.64 -3.53
CA LEU A 35 0.06 -1.99 -3.43
C LEU A 35 -0.74 -2.10 -2.13
N GLY A 36 -2.03 -2.36 -2.25
CA GLY A 36 -2.92 -2.63 -1.12
C GLY A 36 -3.37 -4.10 -1.14
N GLY A 37 -3.69 -4.66 0.02
CA GLY A 37 -4.47 -5.89 0.11
C GLY A 37 -4.06 -6.83 1.24
N ASN A 38 -4.79 -7.93 1.36
CA ASN A 38 -4.56 -8.95 2.38
C ASN A 38 -3.42 -9.88 1.97
N LEU A 39 -2.28 -9.76 2.63
CA LEU A 39 -1.09 -10.56 2.34
C LEU A 39 -1.01 -11.85 3.18
N ASN A 40 -1.87 -11.99 4.21
CA ASN A 40 -1.79 -13.05 5.22
C ASN A 40 -0.37 -13.25 5.78
N ALA A 41 0.40 -12.17 5.88
CA ALA A 41 1.76 -12.14 6.37
C ALA A 41 1.78 -11.53 7.77
N ARG A 42 2.33 -12.25 8.75
CA ARG A 42 2.39 -11.80 10.14
C ARG A 42 3.85 -11.64 10.54
N THR A 43 4.23 -10.44 10.91
CA THR A 43 5.57 -10.12 11.44
C THR A 43 5.47 -9.05 12.52
N LYS A 44 6.31 -9.17 13.55
CA LYS A 44 6.44 -8.14 14.58
C LYS A 44 6.96 -6.81 14.02
N GLN A 45 7.67 -6.80 12.88
CA GLN A 45 8.17 -5.59 12.23
C GLN A 45 7.04 -4.60 11.90
N ILE A 46 5.87 -5.11 11.49
CA ILE A 46 4.68 -4.29 11.18
C ILE A 46 3.71 -4.17 12.36
N GLY A 47 3.98 -4.84 13.49
CA GLY A 47 3.15 -4.78 14.70
C GLY A 47 2.17 -5.95 14.88
N CYS A 48 2.30 -7.04 14.12
CA CYS A 48 1.52 -8.25 14.38
C CYS A 48 1.87 -8.89 15.73
N VAL A 49 0.92 -9.61 16.31
CA VAL A 49 1.13 -10.37 17.55
C VAL A 49 1.86 -11.68 17.22
N GLY A 50 1.40 -12.38 16.18
CA GLY A 50 2.01 -13.59 15.68
C GLY A 50 3.08 -13.36 14.62
N GLU A 51 3.79 -14.44 14.29
CA GLU A 51 4.73 -14.50 13.16
C GLU A 51 4.39 -15.71 12.28
N ASN A 52 4.65 -15.63 10.97
CA ASN A 52 4.55 -16.77 10.06
C ASN A 52 5.58 -16.67 8.92
N GLU A 53 5.68 -17.72 8.10
CA GLU A 53 6.63 -17.79 6.98
C GLU A 53 6.43 -16.64 5.97
N ASN A 54 5.18 -16.27 5.69
CA ASN A 54 4.86 -15.11 4.86
C ASN A 54 5.36 -13.80 5.46
N GLY A 55 5.36 -13.67 6.79
CA GLY A 55 5.95 -12.55 7.52
C GLY A 55 7.44 -12.41 7.26
N ILE A 56 8.19 -13.53 7.28
CA ILE A 56 9.63 -13.54 6.99
C ILE A 56 9.89 -13.05 5.56
N ILE A 57 9.08 -13.48 4.60
CA ILE A 57 9.21 -13.02 3.20
C ILE A 57 8.83 -11.54 3.07
N LEU A 58 7.79 -11.09 3.77
CA LEU A 58 7.39 -9.69 3.81
C LEU A 58 8.50 -8.81 4.40
N GLU A 59 9.15 -9.22 5.49
CA GLU A 59 10.30 -8.51 6.04
C GLU A 59 11.42 -8.37 5.01
N ARG A 60 11.72 -9.44 4.27
CA ARG A 60 12.69 -9.38 3.17
C ARG A 60 12.26 -8.43 2.07
N ILE A 61 10.99 -8.41 1.66
CA ILE A 61 10.48 -7.45 0.68
C ILE A 61 10.69 -6.01 1.17
N ILE A 62 10.34 -5.72 2.43
CA ILE A 62 10.48 -4.38 3.01
C ILE A 62 11.96 -3.96 3.15
N ASN A 63 12.83 -4.89 3.55
CA ASN A 63 14.22 -4.58 3.89
C ASN A 63 15.18 -4.66 2.69
N GLU A 64 14.91 -5.53 1.71
CA GLU A 64 15.76 -5.74 0.54
C GLU A 64 15.32 -4.94 -0.70
N LEU A 65 14.04 -4.54 -0.78
CA LEU A 65 13.49 -3.79 -1.92
C LEU A 65 13.10 -2.36 -1.51
N ASP A 66 12.88 -1.47 -2.49
CA ASP A 66 12.53 -0.06 -2.25
C ASP A 66 11.04 0.13 -1.88
N PHE A 67 10.62 -0.54 -0.81
CA PHE A 67 9.24 -0.56 -0.32
C PHE A 67 9.15 0.14 1.04
N SER A 68 8.07 0.88 1.25
CA SER A 68 7.69 1.44 2.54
C SER A 68 6.29 0.96 2.94
N VAL A 69 6.14 0.53 4.19
CA VAL A 69 4.84 0.21 4.79
C VAL A 69 4.24 1.48 5.36
N ILE A 70 3.00 1.81 4.97
CA ILE A 70 2.32 3.03 5.47
C ILE A 70 1.33 2.75 6.60
N ASN A 71 1.08 1.47 6.92
CA ASN A 71 0.23 1.08 8.03
C ASN A 71 0.73 1.65 9.36
N ASP A 72 -0.21 2.12 10.19
CA ASP A 72 0.07 2.76 11.49
C ASP A 72 -0.04 1.80 12.69
N LYS A 73 0.10 0.50 12.42
CA LYS A 73 0.03 -0.60 13.41
C LYS A 73 -1.35 -0.85 14.04
N ARG A 74 -2.41 -0.16 13.60
CA ARG A 74 -3.78 -0.56 13.98
C ARG A 74 -4.14 -1.90 13.34
N PRO A 75 -4.86 -2.79 14.06
CA PRO A 75 -5.26 -4.08 13.51
C PRO A 75 -6.23 -3.87 12.34
N THR A 76 -6.07 -4.67 11.30
CA THR A 76 -6.90 -4.63 10.08
C THR A 76 -7.77 -5.87 9.95
N PHE A 77 -7.53 -6.88 10.78
CA PHE A 77 -8.32 -8.10 10.89
C PHE A 77 -8.69 -8.36 12.35
N ASN A 78 -9.88 -8.90 12.58
CA ASN A 78 -10.31 -9.37 13.88
C ASN A 78 -11.15 -10.65 13.84
N ILE A 79 -11.16 -11.36 14.95
CA ILE A 79 -12.16 -12.41 15.22
C ILE A 79 -12.87 -11.99 16.50
N PHE A 80 -14.02 -11.33 16.35
CA PHE A 80 -14.76 -10.69 17.45
C PHE A 80 -15.02 -11.64 18.64
N ASN A 81 -15.34 -12.91 18.36
CA ASN A 81 -15.65 -13.88 19.42
C ASN A 81 -14.42 -14.32 20.25
N ASN A 82 -13.21 -14.09 19.75
CA ASN A 82 -11.97 -14.58 20.35
C ASN A 82 -11.01 -13.46 20.79
N ASN A 83 -11.40 -12.18 20.69
CA ASN A 83 -10.52 -11.02 20.92
C ASN A 83 -9.17 -11.13 20.18
N TYR A 84 -9.19 -11.74 18.99
CA TYR A 84 -8.00 -11.91 18.17
C TYR A 84 -7.92 -10.76 17.17
N PHE A 85 -6.76 -10.12 17.08
CA PHE A 85 -6.50 -8.97 16.22
C PHE A 85 -5.14 -9.11 15.56
N GLU A 86 -5.06 -8.84 14.27
CA GLU A 86 -3.81 -8.84 13.51
C GLU A 86 -3.83 -7.75 12.43
N ILE A 87 -2.67 -7.51 11.85
CA ILE A 87 -2.48 -6.63 10.70
C ILE A 87 -2.21 -7.53 9.48
N LEU A 88 -3.26 -7.82 8.70
CA LEU A 88 -3.17 -8.71 7.54
C LEU A 88 -3.32 -7.96 6.21
N ASP A 89 -4.18 -6.94 6.20
CA ASP A 89 -4.31 -5.98 5.11
C ASP A 89 -3.26 -4.88 5.24
N LEU A 90 -2.46 -4.74 4.19
CA LEU A 90 -1.31 -3.85 4.15
C LEU A 90 -1.39 -2.90 2.97
N PHE A 91 -0.86 -1.70 3.17
CA PHE A 91 -0.51 -0.78 2.10
C PHE A 91 1.01 -0.63 2.06
N LEU A 92 1.58 -1.07 0.95
CA LEU A 92 2.98 -0.91 0.59
C LEU A 92 3.09 0.11 -0.54
N VAL A 93 4.06 1.00 -0.46
CA VAL A 93 4.33 1.99 -1.50
C VAL A 93 5.80 1.94 -1.90
N SER A 94 6.13 2.36 -3.12
CA SER A 94 7.52 2.67 -3.44
C SER A 94 8.01 3.76 -2.48
N SER A 95 9.21 3.62 -1.90
CA SER A 95 9.68 4.58 -0.87
C SER A 95 9.74 6.02 -1.38
N SER A 96 9.94 6.22 -2.69
CA SER A 96 9.86 7.55 -3.33
C SER A 96 8.51 8.27 -3.18
N LEU A 97 7.44 7.56 -2.82
CA LEU A 97 6.11 8.12 -2.56
C LEU A 97 5.84 8.42 -1.08
N ILE A 98 6.75 8.10 -0.14
CA ILE A 98 6.45 8.20 1.30
C ILE A 98 6.06 9.63 1.70
N ASP A 99 6.78 10.64 1.21
CA ASP A 99 6.50 12.07 1.47
C ASP A 99 5.22 12.58 0.78
N LYS A 100 4.56 11.73 -0.03
CA LYS A 100 3.29 12.04 -0.69
C LYS A 100 2.10 11.46 0.05
N ILE A 101 2.32 10.56 0.99
CA ILE A 101 1.25 10.04 1.84
C ILE A 101 0.87 11.13 2.85
N THR A 102 -0.40 11.52 2.80
CA THR A 102 -0.94 12.62 3.61
C THR A 102 -1.78 12.12 4.77
N ASP A 103 -2.37 10.94 4.63
CA ASP A 103 -3.16 10.32 5.70
C ASP A 103 -3.22 8.80 5.51
N PHE A 104 -3.42 8.09 6.62
CA PHE A 104 -3.68 6.65 6.67
C PHE A 104 -4.62 6.35 7.84
N SER A 105 -5.68 5.60 7.59
CA SER A 105 -6.57 5.16 8.65
C SER A 105 -7.18 3.78 8.47
N VAL A 106 -7.35 3.09 9.60
CA VAL A 106 -8.19 1.89 9.70
C VAL A 106 -9.54 2.32 10.26
N LEU A 107 -10.61 2.06 9.50
CA LEU A 107 -11.98 2.48 9.78
C LEU A 107 -12.71 1.46 10.69
N ASN A 108 -12.14 1.21 11.87
CA ASN A 108 -12.62 0.18 12.81
C ASN A 108 -13.90 0.55 13.61
N SER A 109 -14.42 1.78 13.43
CA SER A 109 -15.68 2.23 14.03
C SER A 109 -16.90 1.99 13.15
N GLN A 110 -16.68 1.57 11.90
CA GLN A 110 -17.74 1.27 10.95
C GLN A 110 -18.08 -0.21 11.03
N ASP A 111 -19.33 -0.54 11.36
CA ASP A 111 -19.80 -1.92 11.32
C ASP A 111 -20.03 -2.34 9.85
N MET A 112 -19.05 -3.05 9.31
CA MET A 112 -19.08 -3.59 7.95
C MET A 112 -19.45 -5.08 7.92
N THR A 113 -19.79 -5.70 9.06
CA THR A 113 -20.07 -7.15 9.23
C THR A 113 -18.94 -8.11 8.84
N SER A 114 -17.82 -7.61 8.30
CA SER A 114 -16.61 -8.38 8.01
C SER A 114 -15.69 -8.44 9.22
N ASP A 115 -14.92 -9.52 9.28
CA ASP A 115 -13.72 -9.68 10.12
C ASP A 115 -12.54 -8.80 9.67
N HIS A 116 -12.64 -8.13 8.52
CA HIS A 116 -11.64 -7.18 8.03
C HIS A 116 -12.15 -5.74 8.17
N PHE A 117 -11.31 -4.87 8.71
CA PHE A 117 -11.57 -3.44 8.79
C PHE A 117 -11.19 -2.74 7.49
N PRO A 118 -12.04 -1.86 6.93
CA PRO A 118 -11.65 -1.04 5.80
C PRO A 118 -10.45 -0.15 6.14
N ILE A 119 -9.62 0.12 5.12
CA ILE A 119 -8.46 0.99 5.22
C ILE A 119 -8.60 2.12 4.22
N GLU A 120 -8.30 3.33 4.66
CA GLU A 120 -8.23 4.52 3.83
C GLU A 120 -6.79 5.05 3.83
N ALA A 121 -6.27 5.41 2.66
CA ALA A 121 -4.97 6.06 2.52
C ALA A 121 -5.08 7.20 1.51
N SER A 122 -4.56 8.37 1.87
CA SER A 122 -4.62 9.57 1.04
C SER A 122 -3.23 9.92 0.52
N ILE A 123 -3.11 10.09 -0.79
CA ILE A 123 -1.88 10.48 -1.48
C ILE A 123 -2.03 11.83 -2.18
N SER A 124 -1.08 12.74 -1.96
CA SER A 124 -1.00 14.04 -2.63
C SER A 124 -0.09 13.97 -3.85
N MET A 125 -0.67 14.23 -5.02
CA MET A 125 0.06 14.27 -6.28
C MET A 125 0.06 15.70 -6.84
N GLY A 126 1.25 16.26 -7.03
CA GLY A 126 1.39 17.54 -7.71
C GLY A 126 1.12 17.37 -9.20
N TYR A 127 0.24 18.18 -9.78
CA TYR A 127 0.04 18.25 -11.23
C TYR A 127 0.50 19.61 -11.75
N GLN A 128 1.17 19.61 -12.91
CA GLN A 128 1.41 20.83 -13.68
C GLN A 128 0.37 20.92 -14.80
N LEU A 129 -0.43 21.98 -14.78
CA LEU A 129 -1.34 22.29 -15.88
C LEU A 129 -0.53 22.85 -17.05
N GLU A 130 -0.41 22.09 -18.13
CA GLU A 130 0.09 22.64 -19.39
C GLU A 130 -1.04 23.38 -20.12
N ASN A 131 -1.04 24.71 -20.03
CA ASN A 131 -1.87 25.53 -20.90
C ASN A 131 -1.37 25.39 -22.34
N LYS A 132 -2.03 24.54 -23.15
CA LYS A 132 -1.87 24.55 -24.60
C LYS A 132 -2.47 25.84 -25.15
N SER A 133 -1.69 26.92 -25.20
CA SER A 133 -2.07 28.11 -25.96
C SER A 133 -2.15 27.72 -27.44
N ALA A 134 -3.37 27.56 -27.95
CA ALA A 134 -3.61 27.41 -29.38
C ALA A 134 -3.22 28.73 -30.06
N ALA A 135 -2.01 28.80 -30.59
CA ALA A 135 -1.61 29.89 -31.47
C ALA A 135 -2.44 29.79 -32.76
N LYS A 136 -3.60 30.46 -32.80
CA LYS A 136 -4.29 30.76 -34.06
C LYS A 136 -3.42 31.76 -34.82
N ARG A 137 -2.55 31.24 -35.71
CA ARG A 137 -1.96 32.05 -36.77
C ARG A 137 -3.07 32.41 -37.74
N PHE A 138 -3.57 33.65 -37.65
CA PHE A 138 -4.35 34.25 -38.73
C PHE A 138 -3.41 34.42 -39.94
N LYS A 139 -3.71 33.74 -41.04
CA LYS A 139 -3.12 34.08 -42.34
C LYS A 139 -3.86 35.33 -42.84
N LEU A 140 -3.14 36.45 -42.91
CA LEU A 140 -3.52 37.63 -43.68
C LEU A 140 -3.35 37.33 -45.17
#